data_AF-A0A9D1P2W0-F1
#
_entry.id   AF-A0A9D1P2W0-F1
#
_cell.length_a   1.000
_cell.length_b   1.000
_cell.length_c   1.000
_cell.angle_alpha   90.00
_cell.angle_beta   90.00
_cell.angle_gamma   90.00
#
_symmetry.space_group_name_H-M   'P 1'
#
loop_
_entity.id
_entity.type
_entity.pdbx_description
1 polymer ?
#
loop_
_entity_poly.entity_id
_entity_poly.type
_entity_poly.pdbx_seq_one_letter_code
_entity_poly.pdbx_strand_id
1 'polypeptide(L)'
;MEEKVWVEKYYLETDRERRKEMLDQAIAEEGMTRENEIRLKFWERRYETREKDNVQIDRFIRGWMEMSYMNTSSRSAFGRKKLEREKEKVLDDWSMELARSYGEEGEEAFYQELCNMTRLYLQLCQEDKSYSSLILGIGTMKRESLINKIAMDVYTMAYAVPRFTGTEELFSTFTRAATDVFYETFPKNRELLEKRISGELKK
;
A
#
# COMPACT_ATOMS: atom_id res chain seq x y z
N MET A 1 6.38 -21.81 -13.02
CA MET A 1 7.79 -21.47 -12.72
C MET A 1 7.94 -21.55 -11.23
N GLU A 2 8.99 -22.20 -10.73
CA GLU A 2 9.27 -22.21 -9.29
C GLU A 2 9.67 -20.79 -8.88
N GLU A 3 8.91 -20.19 -7.96
CA GLU A 3 9.18 -18.83 -7.51
C GLU A 3 10.50 -18.82 -6.75
N LYS A 4 11.45 -18.03 -7.23
CA LYS A 4 12.80 -18.00 -6.66
C LYS A 4 12.73 -17.37 -5.26
N VAL A 5 13.38 -18.00 -4.29
CA VAL A 5 13.41 -17.55 -2.88
C VAL A 5 13.82 -16.07 -2.73
N TRP A 6 14.66 -15.53 -3.63
CA TRP A 6 15.05 -14.13 -3.57
C TRP A 6 13.92 -13.17 -3.98
N VAL A 7 13.01 -13.58 -4.87
CA VAL A 7 11.86 -12.77 -5.32
C VAL A 7 10.90 -12.54 -4.17
N GLU A 8 10.59 -13.59 -3.41
CA GLU A 8 9.77 -13.48 -2.21
C GLU A 8 10.41 -12.50 -1.21
N LYS A 9 11.72 -12.67 -0.93
CA LYS A 9 12.47 -11.76 -0.06
C LYS A 9 12.44 -10.31 -0.55
N TYR A 10 12.56 -10.09 -1.86
CA TYR A 10 12.49 -8.76 -2.47
C TYR A 10 11.13 -8.08 -2.24
N TYR A 11 10.02 -8.82 -2.29
CA TYR A 11 8.69 -8.25 -2.03
C TYR A 11 8.35 -8.14 -0.54
N LEU A 12 9.02 -8.92 0.32
CA LEU A 12 8.90 -8.79 1.78
C LEU A 12 9.75 -7.66 2.36
N GLU A 13 10.88 -7.32 1.75
CA GLU A 13 11.80 -6.26 2.20
C GLU A 13 11.17 -4.87 2.02
N THR A 14 11.08 -4.11 3.10
CA THR A 14 10.48 -2.77 3.13
C THR A 14 11.53 -1.66 3.20
N ASP A 15 12.78 -2.00 3.50
CA ASP A 15 13.90 -1.07 3.34
C ASP A 15 14.22 -0.90 1.85
N ARG A 16 14.11 0.34 1.39
CA ARG A 16 14.27 0.70 -0.03
C ARG A 16 15.63 0.30 -0.59
N GLU A 17 16.71 0.60 0.14
CA GLU A 17 18.08 0.43 -0.37
C GLU A 17 18.42 -1.07 -0.44
N ARG A 18 18.11 -1.82 0.61
CA ARG A 18 18.26 -3.28 0.61
C ARG A 18 17.45 -3.95 -0.49
N ARG A 19 16.21 -3.48 -0.71
CA ARG A 19 15.36 -3.96 -1.79
C ARG A 19 15.98 -3.71 -3.16
N LYS A 20 16.64 -2.56 -3.36
CA LYS A 20 17.36 -2.26 -4.60
C LYS A 20 18.60 -3.13 -4.78
N GLU A 21 19.38 -3.31 -3.72
CA GLU A 21 20.56 -4.19 -3.72
C GLU A 21 20.21 -5.62 -4.12
N MET A 22 19.12 -6.18 -3.59
CA MET A 22 18.63 -7.51 -3.98
C MET A 22 18.31 -7.59 -5.47
N LEU A 23 17.62 -6.58 -6.02
CA LEU A 23 17.27 -6.54 -7.44
C LEU A 23 18.50 -6.38 -8.33
N ASP A 24 19.46 -5.55 -7.93
CA ASP A 24 20.71 -5.34 -8.68
C ASP A 24 21.56 -6.61 -8.71
N GLN A 25 21.64 -7.33 -7.58
CA GLN A 25 22.30 -8.62 -7.53
C GLN A 25 21.61 -9.63 -8.45
N ALA A 26 20.28 -9.71 -8.42
CA ALA A 26 19.54 -10.61 -9.30
C ALA A 26 19.74 -10.27 -10.79
N ILE A 27 19.78 -8.99 -11.16
CA ILE A 27 20.07 -8.56 -12.53
C ILE A 27 21.51 -8.92 -12.92
N ALA A 28 22.48 -8.80 -12.02
CA ALA A 28 23.86 -9.17 -12.28
C ALA A 28 24.05 -10.68 -12.49
N GLU A 29 23.32 -11.51 -11.72
CA GLU A 29 23.41 -12.97 -11.76
C GLU A 29 22.57 -13.59 -12.89
N GLU A 30 21.37 -13.07 -13.12
CA GLU A 30 20.37 -13.66 -14.01
C GLU A 30 20.20 -12.88 -15.33
N GLY A 31 20.75 -11.67 -15.40
CA GLY A 31 20.53 -10.73 -16.49
C GLY A 31 19.24 -9.92 -16.35
N MET A 32 19.03 -9.02 -17.31
CA MET A 32 17.79 -8.25 -17.43
C MET A 32 16.67 -9.13 -18.04
N THR A 33 16.15 -10.07 -17.25
CA THR A 33 14.93 -10.78 -17.63
C THR A 33 13.74 -9.83 -17.69
N ARG A 34 12.66 -10.24 -18.36
CA ARG A 34 11.44 -9.43 -18.46
C ARG A 34 10.85 -9.10 -17.08
N GLU A 35 10.86 -10.04 -16.16
CA GLU A 35 10.37 -9.84 -14.79
C GLU A 35 11.28 -8.91 -13.99
N ASN A 36 12.60 -8.97 -14.19
CA ASN A 36 13.55 -8.04 -13.57
C ASN A 36 13.41 -6.63 -14.14
N GLU A 37 13.13 -6.49 -15.43
CA GLU A 37 12.80 -5.21 -16.06
C GLU A 37 11.55 -4.60 -15.41
N ILE A 38 10.48 -5.38 -15.23
CA ILE A 38 9.23 -4.94 -14.59
C ILE A 38 9.51 -4.47 -13.14
N ARG A 39 10.23 -5.28 -12.35
CA ARG A 39 10.62 -4.91 -10.96
C ARG A 39 11.43 -3.62 -10.93
N LEU A 40 12.39 -3.47 -11.84
CA LEU A 40 13.20 -2.27 -11.94
C LEU A 40 12.34 -1.05 -12.28
N LYS A 41 11.43 -1.17 -13.25
CA LYS A 41 10.52 -0.08 -13.64
C LYS A 41 9.60 0.34 -12.50
N PHE A 42 9.04 -0.61 -11.74
CA PHE A 42 8.25 -0.28 -10.55
C PHE A 42 9.10 0.38 -9.47
N TRP A 43 10.29 -0.13 -9.17
CA TRP A 43 11.19 0.47 -8.18
C TRP A 43 11.57 1.90 -8.57
N GLU A 44 11.97 2.12 -9.83
CA GLU A 44 12.28 3.44 -10.39
C GLU A 44 11.08 4.38 -10.24
N ARG A 45 9.90 3.97 -10.73
CA ARG A 45 8.69 4.80 -10.65
C ARG A 45 8.25 5.07 -9.23
N ARG A 46 8.48 4.16 -8.27
CA ARG A 46 8.06 4.34 -6.87
C ARG A 46 8.93 5.34 -6.13
N TYR A 47 10.23 5.40 -6.45
CA TYR A 47 11.21 6.23 -5.74
C TYR A 47 11.81 7.36 -6.57
N GLU A 48 11.27 7.62 -7.76
CA GLU A 48 11.62 8.79 -8.58
C GLU A 48 11.30 10.09 -7.81
N THR A 49 12.33 10.91 -7.59
CA THR A 49 12.18 12.24 -6.99
C THR A 49 11.81 13.22 -8.09
N ARG A 50 10.66 13.90 -7.99
CA ARG A 50 10.35 15.00 -8.91
C ARG A 50 11.25 16.19 -8.58
N GLU A 51 11.61 17.01 -9.56
CA GLU A 51 12.40 18.23 -9.34
C GLU A 51 11.80 19.19 -8.30
N LYS A 52 10.48 19.09 -8.06
CA LYS A 52 9.74 19.90 -7.08
C LYS A 52 9.68 19.29 -5.68
N ASP A 53 10.11 18.06 -5.51
CA ASP A 53 10.06 17.35 -4.23
C ASP A 53 11.35 17.66 -3.45
N ASN A 54 11.23 18.37 -2.33
CA ASN A 54 12.37 18.74 -1.48
C ASN A 54 12.99 17.53 -0.73
N VAL A 55 12.29 16.41 -0.73
CA VAL A 55 12.69 15.14 -0.12
C VAL A 55 12.19 14.04 -1.04
N GLN A 56 12.93 12.93 -1.10
CA GLN A 56 12.44 11.75 -1.79
C GLN A 56 11.22 11.15 -1.08
N ILE A 57 10.16 10.89 -1.84
CA ILE A 57 8.89 10.38 -1.33
C ILE A 57 8.67 8.98 -1.92
N ASP A 58 8.26 8.02 -1.08
CA ASP A 58 7.69 6.77 -1.57
C ASP A 58 6.31 7.06 -2.18
N ARG A 59 6.23 7.00 -3.51
CA ARG A 59 4.99 7.34 -4.24
C ARG A 59 3.84 6.40 -3.91
N PHE A 60 4.12 5.14 -3.57
CA PHE A 60 3.07 4.20 -3.21
C PHE A 60 2.44 4.54 -1.85
N ILE A 61 3.26 4.94 -0.87
CA ILE A 61 2.77 5.50 0.40
C ILE A 61 2.03 6.83 0.16
N ARG A 62 2.52 7.70 -0.74
CA ARG A 62 1.79 8.92 -1.12
C ARG A 62 0.41 8.59 -1.70
N GLY A 63 0.31 7.59 -2.57
CA GLY A 63 -0.97 7.10 -3.11
C GLY A 63 -1.93 6.61 -2.03
N TRP A 64 -1.45 5.87 -1.02
CA TRP A 64 -2.24 5.52 0.16
C TRP A 64 -2.76 6.77 0.90
N MET A 65 -1.90 7.78 1.10
CA MET A 65 -2.31 9.04 1.74
C MET A 65 -3.33 9.82 0.88
N GLU A 66 -3.19 9.82 -0.44
CA GLU A 66 -4.14 10.48 -1.36
C GLU A 66 -5.54 9.82 -1.34
N MET A 67 -5.62 8.50 -1.14
CA MET A 67 -6.90 7.81 -0.89
C MET A 67 -7.65 8.37 0.33
N SER A 68 -6.93 8.81 1.37
CA SER A 68 -7.56 9.42 2.55
C SER A 68 -8.21 10.76 2.25
N TYR A 69 -7.68 11.53 1.29
CA TYR A 69 -8.29 12.79 0.85
C TYR A 69 -9.56 12.56 0.03
N MET A 70 -9.62 11.48 -0.75
CA MET A 70 -10.84 11.07 -1.46
C MET A 70 -12.02 10.88 -0.50
N ASN A 71 -11.76 10.37 0.73
CA ASN A 71 -12.76 10.20 1.81
C ASN A 71 -13.44 11.50 2.25
N THR A 72 -12.77 12.64 2.09
CA THR A 72 -13.24 13.92 2.63
C THR A 72 -13.95 14.78 1.56
N SER A 73 -13.74 14.47 0.27
CA SER A 73 -14.10 15.33 -0.86
C SER A 73 -15.51 15.08 -1.45
N SER A 74 -16.25 14.05 -1.04
CA SER A 74 -17.43 13.54 -1.77
C SER A 74 -18.77 14.28 -1.55
N ARG A 75 -18.82 15.34 -0.73
CA ARG A 75 -20.11 15.96 -0.30
C ARG A 75 -20.67 17.09 -1.19
N SER A 76 -20.05 17.47 -2.31
CA SER A 76 -20.59 18.52 -3.21
C SER A 76 -20.26 18.30 -4.70
N ALA A 77 -20.92 19.04 -5.61
CA ALA A 77 -20.63 18.99 -7.05
C ALA A 77 -19.22 19.51 -7.42
N PHE A 78 -18.70 20.49 -6.68
CA PHE A 78 -17.28 20.87 -6.73
C PHE A 78 -16.37 19.75 -6.20
N GLY A 79 -16.90 18.93 -5.30
CA GLY A 79 -16.28 17.71 -4.79
C GLY A 79 -16.06 16.62 -5.85
N ARG A 80 -16.91 16.50 -6.88
CA ARG A 80 -16.72 15.51 -7.96
C ARG A 80 -15.46 15.76 -8.79
N LYS A 81 -15.24 17.01 -9.24
CA LYS A 81 -14.02 17.35 -9.98
C LYS A 81 -12.76 17.19 -9.13
N LYS A 82 -12.86 17.48 -7.82
CA LYS A 82 -11.76 17.26 -6.87
C LYS A 82 -11.48 15.76 -6.70
N LEU A 83 -12.52 14.95 -6.54
CA LEU A 83 -12.44 13.50 -6.41
C LEU A 83 -11.77 12.86 -7.65
N GLU A 84 -12.16 13.28 -8.86
CA GLU A 84 -11.54 12.78 -10.09
C GLU A 84 -10.03 13.08 -10.15
N ARG A 85 -9.62 14.29 -9.74
CA ARG A 85 -8.19 14.64 -9.65
C ARG A 85 -7.45 13.85 -8.58
N GLU A 86 -8.06 13.64 -7.42
CA GLU A 86 -7.48 12.83 -6.33
C GLU A 86 -7.31 11.38 -6.80
N LYS A 87 -8.31 10.83 -7.50
CA LYS A 87 -8.23 9.52 -8.14
C LYS A 87 -7.08 9.45 -9.14
N GLU A 88 -6.98 10.39 -10.09
CA GLU A 88 -5.89 10.43 -11.08
C GLU A 88 -4.50 10.42 -10.42
N LYS A 89 -4.32 11.15 -9.32
CA LYS A 89 -3.07 11.11 -8.56
C LYS A 89 -2.76 9.73 -7.99
N VAL A 90 -3.75 9.07 -7.38
CA VAL A 90 -3.57 7.71 -6.84
C VAL A 90 -3.16 6.74 -7.97
N LEU A 91 -3.82 6.82 -9.12
CA LEU A 91 -3.51 5.97 -10.27
C LEU A 91 -2.08 6.20 -10.80
N ASP A 92 -1.65 7.47 -10.87
CA ASP A 92 -0.29 7.84 -11.26
C ASP A 92 0.75 7.35 -10.24
N ASP A 93 0.51 7.60 -8.95
CA ASP A 93 1.41 7.22 -7.86
C ASP A 93 1.61 5.71 -7.72
N TRP A 94 0.55 4.94 -7.94
CA TRP A 94 0.58 3.49 -7.98
C TRP A 94 1.03 2.91 -9.33
N SER A 95 1.35 3.78 -10.29
CA SER A 95 1.85 3.38 -11.61
C SER A 95 0.95 2.33 -12.30
N MET A 96 -0.38 2.49 -12.17
CA MET A 96 -1.34 1.51 -12.72
C MET A 96 -1.26 1.38 -14.25
N GLU A 97 -0.90 2.44 -14.96
CA GLU A 97 -0.66 2.36 -16.41
C GLU A 97 0.56 1.48 -16.74
N LEU A 98 1.61 1.54 -15.91
CA LEU A 98 2.78 0.67 -16.06
C LEU A 98 2.37 -0.80 -15.88
N ALA A 99 1.60 -1.12 -14.85
CA ALA A 99 1.08 -2.46 -14.61
C ALA A 99 0.36 -3.01 -15.86
N ARG A 100 -0.62 -2.25 -16.36
CA ARG A 100 -1.42 -2.62 -17.54
C ARG A 100 -0.57 -2.80 -18.80
N SER A 101 0.47 -2.00 -18.97
CA SER A 101 1.34 -2.07 -20.15
C SER A 101 2.14 -3.38 -20.26
N TYR A 102 2.40 -4.06 -19.13
CA TYR A 102 3.08 -5.35 -19.08
C TYR A 102 2.11 -6.56 -19.00
N GLY A 103 0.79 -6.33 -19.01
CA GLY A 103 -0.20 -7.40 -18.97
C GLY A 103 -0.19 -8.16 -17.64
N GLU A 104 -0.37 -9.49 -17.69
CA GLU A 104 -0.49 -10.34 -16.49
C GLU A 104 0.73 -10.24 -15.57
N GLU A 105 1.95 -10.22 -16.12
CA GLU A 105 3.19 -10.07 -15.33
C GLU A 105 3.27 -8.70 -14.64
N GLY A 106 2.73 -7.66 -15.29
CA GLY A 106 2.66 -6.32 -14.74
C GLY A 106 1.63 -6.20 -13.62
N GLU A 107 0.47 -6.83 -13.77
CA GLU A 107 -0.58 -6.89 -12.74
C GLU A 107 -0.14 -7.71 -11.52
N GLU A 108 0.61 -8.80 -11.73
CA GLU A 108 1.18 -9.57 -10.62
C GLU A 108 2.25 -8.76 -9.87
N ALA A 109 3.19 -8.14 -10.60
CA ALA A 109 4.18 -7.26 -9.97
C ALA A 109 3.51 -6.08 -9.23
N PHE A 110 2.43 -5.52 -9.79
CA PHE A 110 1.67 -4.46 -9.16
C PHE A 110 0.99 -4.90 -7.85
N TYR A 111 0.37 -6.08 -7.84
CA TYR A 111 -0.16 -6.67 -6.62
C TYR A 111 0.93 -6.83 -5.54
N GLN A 112 2.11 -7.31 -5.92
CA GLN A 112 3.23 -7.47 -4.99
C GLN A 112 3.76 -6.13 -4.48
N GLU A 113 3.82 -5.08 -5.32
CA GLU A 113 4.16 -3.72 -4.88
C GLU A 113 3.15 -3.15 -3.87
N LEU A 114 1.85 -3.37 -4.09
CA LEU A 114 0.80 -2.95 -3.16
C LEU A 114 0.87 -3.73 -1.84
N CYS A 115 1.22 -5.02 -1.88
CA CYS A 115 1.48 -5.81 -0.67
C CYS A 115 2.67 -5.24 0.10
N ASN A 116 3.78 -4.97 -0.60
CA ASN A 116 4.97 -4.37 0.00
C ASN A 116 4.67 -2.99 0.61
N MET A 117 3.94 -2.13 -0.09
CA MET A 117 3.51 -0.82 0.44
C MET A 117 2.64 -0.98 1.69
N THR A 118 1.66 -1.88 1.65
CA THR A 118 0.79 -2.11 2.83
C THR A 118 1.64 -2.55 4.01
N ARG A 119 2.60 -3.46 3.81
CA ARG A 119 3.50 -3.94 4.87
C ARG A 119 4.32 -2.81 5.47
N LEU A 120 4.89 -1.95 4.63
CA LEU A 120 5.61 -0.75 5.07
C LEU A 120 4.69 0.17 5.89
N TYR A 121 3.47 0.44 5.43
CA TYR A 121 2.50 1.24 6.19
C TYR A 121 2.20 0.62 7.57
N LEU A 122 1.96 -0.70 7.63
CA LEU A 122 1.71 -1.39 8.90
C LEU A 122 2.91 -1.36 9.86
N GLN A 123 4.13 -1.44 9.32
CA GLN A 123 5.36 -1.29 10.12
C GLN A 123 5.48 0.13 10.67
N LEU A 124 5.28 1.14 9.84
CA LEU A 124 5.30 2.55 10.27
C LEU A 124 4.28 2.81 11.39
N CYS A 125 3.06 2.27 11.28
CA CYS A 125 2.06 2.37 12.35
C CYS A 125 2.49 1.71 13.67
N GLN A 126 3.29 0.65 13.62
CA GLN A 126 3.79 -0.06 14.80
C GLN A 126 5.02 0.60 15.43
N GLU A 127 5.82 1.30 14.62
CA GLU A 127 7.06 1.96 15.03
C GLU A 127 6.87 3.42 15.46
N ASP A 128 5.78 4.08 15.03
CA ASP A 128 5.50 5.48 15.36
C ASP A 128 5.40 5.70 16.88
N LYS A 129 6.36 6.46 17.41
CA LYS A 129 6.48 6.74 18.84
C LYS A 129 5.31 7.56 19.39
N SER A 130 4.57 8.31 18.57
CA SER A 130 3.34 9.01 19.00
C SER A 130 2.20 8.07 19.44
N TYR A 131 2.31 6.78 19.13
CA TYR A 131 1.45 5.71 19.65
C TYR A 131 1.97 5.08 20.95
N SER A 132 3.25 5.26 21.27
CA SER A 132 3.94 4.67 22.42
C SER A 132 4.33 5.68 23.53
N SER A 133 4.30 7.00 23.27
CA SER A 133 4.87 8.02 24.15
C SER A 133 3.83 8.86 24.90
N LEU A 134 3.07 8.23 25.79
CA LEU A 134 2.35 8.93 26.87
C LEU A 134 2.60 8.29 28.24
N ILE A 135 3.87 8.09 28.62
CA ILE A 135 4.23 7.85 30.03
C ILE A 135 5.62 8.47 30.26
N LEU A 136 5.73 9.72 30.69
CA LEU A 136 5.63 10.13 32.10
C LEU A 136 4.22 10.03 32.70
N GLY A 137 3.82 8.86 33.20
CA GLY A 137 2.55 8.74 33.92
C GLY A 137 1.87 7.40 33.87
N ILE A 138 1.10 7.08 32.81
CA ILE A 138 0.18 5.92 32.79
C ILE A 138 -0.11 5.41 31.36
N GLY A 139 0.32 4.18 31.04
CA GLY A 139 -0.02 3.35 29.87
C GLY A 139 0.63 3.64 28.49
N THR A 140 1.44 2.72 27.96
CA THR A 140 1.63 2.53 26.51
C THR A 140 0.27 2.16 25.92
N MET A 141 -0.07 2.62 24.71
CA MET A 141 -1.32 2.18 24.08
C MET A 141 -1.34 0.63 24.01
N LYS A 142 -2.42 0.02 24.50
CA LYS A 142 -2.56 -1.45 24.44
C LYS A 142 -2.46 -1.89 22.99
N ARG A 143 -1.62 -2.90 22.70
CA ARG A 143 -1.40 -3.48 21.37
C ARG A 143 -2.71 -3.76 20.61
N GLU A 144 -3.74 -4.20 21.33
CA GLU A 144 -5.08 -4.46 20.78
C GLU A 144 -5.76 -3.20 20.20
N SER A 145 -5.60 -2.04 20.85
CA SER A 145 -6.14 -0.75 20.36
C SER A 145 -5.41 -0.31 19.08
N LEU A 146 -4.09 -0.52 19.00
CA LEU A 146 -3.32 -0.24 17.78
C LEU A 146 -3.81 -1.10 16.60
N ILE A 147 -3.92 -2.41 16.78
CA ILE A 147 -4.38 -3.32 15.72
C ILE A 147 -5.80 -2.96 15.27
N ASN A 148 -6.67 -2.57 16.21
CA ASN A 148 -8.02 -2.14 15.89
C ASN A 148 -8.07 -0.87 15.01
N LYS A 149 -7.17 0.09 15.26
CA LYS A 149 -7.05 1.29 14.41
C LYS A 149 -6.47 0.96 13.04
N ILE A 150 -5.44 0.11 12.99
CA ILE A 150 -4.91 -0.38 11.73
C ILE A 150 -6.01 -1.08 10.90
N ALA A 151 -6.81 -1.95 11.53
CA ALA A 151 -7.93 -2.61 10.87
C ALA A 151 -8.96 -1.60 10.33
N MET A 152 -9.18 -0.49 11.06
CA MET A 152 -10.05 0.60 10.62
C MET A 152 -9.45 1.37 9.43
N ASP A 153 -8.16 1.66 9.43
CA ASP A 153 -7.48 2.37 8.35
C ASP A 153 -7.48 1.51 7.07
N VAL A 154 -7.13 0.23 7.19
CA VAL A 154 -7.22 -0.75 6.08
C VAL A 154 -8.64 -0.83 5.56
N TYR A 155 -9.65 -1.03 6.43
CA TYR A 155 -11.05 -1.04 6.01
C TYR A 155 -11.43 0.27 5.29
N THR A 156 -11.04 1.41 5.83
CA THR A 156 -11.43 2.71 5.27
C THR A 156 -10.84 2.89 3.89
N MET A 157 -9.54 2.65 3.71
CA MET A 157 -8.87 2.86 2.42
C MET A 157 -9.22 1.78 1.39
N ALA A 158 -9.23 0.51 1.80
CA ALA A 158 -9.39 -0.61 0.87
C ALA A 158 -10.86 -0.95 0.54
N TYR A 159 -11.81 -0.56 1.39
CA TYR A 159 -13.22 -0.90 1.21
C TYR A 159 -14.13 0.33 1.23
N ALA A 160 -14.09 1.14 2.30
CA ALA A 160 -15.04 2.24 2.43
C ALA A 160 -14.83 3.30 1.34
N VAL A 161 -13.58 3.66 1.06
CA VAL A 161 -13.22 4.62 0.01
C VAL A 161 -13.72 4.16 -1.35
N PRO A 162 -13.29 3.00 -1.88
CA PRO A 162 -13.78 2.50 -3.14
C PRO A 162 -15.31 2.42 -3.23
N ARG A 163 -15.99 2.00 -2.15
CA ARG A 163 -17.46 1.89 -2.12
C ARG A 163 -18.17 3.22 -2.26
N PHE A 164 -17.75 4.27 -1.55
CA PHE A 164 -18.46 5.55 -1.66
C PHE A 164 -18.08 6.32 -2.94
N THR A 165 -16.92 6.03 -3.55
CA THR A 165 -16.47 6.65 -4.81
C THR A 165 -16.94 5.89 -6.05
N GLY A 166 -17.46 4.68 -5.91
CA GLY A 166 -17.82 3.82 -7.04
C GLY A 166 -16.60 3.34 -7.83
N THR A 167 -15.49 3.06 -7.14
CA THR A 167 -14.21 2.64 -7.72
C THR A 167 -13.74 1.29 -7.19
N GLU A 168 -14.66 0.43 -6.75
CA GLU A 168 -14.36 -0.90 -6.21
C GLU A 168 -13.63 -1.78 -7.23
N GLU A 169 -14.09 -1.82 -8.48
CA GLU A 169 -13.45 -2.59 -9.54
C GLU A 169 -12.05 -2.05 -9.84
N LEU A 170 -11.92 -0.72 -9.94
CA LEU A 170 -10.66 -0.03 -10.23
C LEU A 170 -9.58 -0.31 -9.17
N PHE A 171 -9.96 -0.36 -7.89
CA PHE A 171 -9.03 -0.59 -6.79
C PHE A 171 -9.07 -2.02 -6.23
N SER A 172 -9.67 -2.97 -6.95
CA SER A 172 -9.80 -4.36 -6.49
C SER A 172 -8.47 -5.04 -6.15
N THR A 173 -7.41 -4.83 -6.95
CA THR A 173 -6.06 -5.33 -6.66
C THR A 173 -5.49 -4.76 -5.35
N PHE A 174 -5.73 -3.48 -5.08
CA PHE A 174 -5.36 -2.86 -3.81
C PHE A 174 -6.17 -3.42 -2.64
N THR A 175 -7.49 -3.60 -2.82
CA THR A 175 -8.34 -4.21 -1.79
C THR A 175 -7.83 -5.60 -1.41
N ARG A 176 -7.46 -6.42 -2.40
CA ARG A 176 -6.87 -7.75 -2.20
C ARG A 176 -5.55 -7.64 -1.42
N ALA A 177 -4.59 -6.89 -1.94
CA ALA A 177 -3.26 -6.73 -1.34
C ALA A 177 -3.32 -6.25 0.13
N ALA A 178 -4.14 -5.24 0.40
CA ALA A 178 -4.26 -4.69 1.75
C ALA A 178 -4.87 -5.69 2.74
N THR A 179 -5.80 -6.52 2.27
CA THR A 179 -6.46 -7.56 3.07
C THR A 179 -5.51 -8.71 3.38
N ASP A 180 -4.82 -9.21 2.36
CA ASP A 180 -3.89 -10.33 2.49
C ASP A 180 -2.75 -9.97 3.45
N VAL A 181 -2.15 -8.80 3.29
CA VAL A 181 -1.09 -8.31 4.19
C VAL A 181 -1.59 -8.10 5.62
N PHE A 182 -2.82 -7.61 5.81
CA PHE A 182 -3.40 -7.51 7.16
C PHE A 182 -3.57 -8.89 7.80
N TYR A 183 -4.04 -9.87 7.03
CA TYR A 183 -4.23 -11.26 7.48
C TYR A 183 -2.94 -12.02 7.75
N GLU A 184 -1.88 -11.72 7.01
CA GLU A 184 -0.52 -12.20 7.25
C GLU A 184 0.08 -11.58 8.52
N THR A 185 -0.07 -10.26 8.68
CA THR A 185 0.54 -9.50 9.78
C THR A 185 -0.17 -9.78 11.11
N PHE A 186 -1.50 -9.90 11.10
CA PHE A 186 -2.32 -10.11 12.30
C PHE A 186 -3.26 -11.33 12.17
N PRO A 187 -2.71 -12.56 12.07
CA PRO A 187 -3.51 -13.76 11.79
C PRO A 187 -4.53 -14.09 12.88
N LYS A 188 -4.31 -13.64 14.13
CA LYS A 188 -5.25 -13.83 15.25
C LYS A 188 -6.31 -12.73 15.34
N ASN A 189 -6.25 -11.71 14.49
CA ASN A 189 -7.12 -10.53 14.55
C ASN A 189 -7.86 -10.28 13.23
N ARG A 190 -7.91 -11.26 12.32
CA ARG A 190 -8.62 -11.18 11.04
C ARG A 190 -10.08 -10.74 11.20
N GLU A 191 -10.72 -11.24 12.26
CA GLU A 191 -12.11 -10.91 12.60
C GLU A 191 -12.37 -9.40 12.78
N LEU A 192 -11.36 -8.60 13.15
CA LEU A 192 -11.51 -7.15 13.29
C LEU A 192 -11.78 -6.49 11.93
N LEU A 193 -11.12 -6.96 10.88
CA LEU A 193 -11.32 -6.47 9.53
C LEU A 193 -12.59 -7.10 8.92
N GLU A 194 -12.79 -8.42 9.09
CA GLU A 194 -13.96 -9.14 8.56
C GLU A 194 -15.28 -8.56 9.06
N LYS A 195 -15.42 -8.31 10.37
CA LYS A 195 -16.64 -7.71 10.94
C LYS A 195 -16.91 -6.30 10.43
N ARG A 196 -15.88 -5.56 10.00
CA ARG A 196 -16.06 -4.25 9.34
C ARG A 196 -16.52 -4.41 7.90
N ILE A 197 -15.94 -5.37 7.18
CA ILE A 197 -16.32 -5.70 5.81
C ILE A 197 -17.80 -6.14 5.75
N SER A 198 -18.24 -6.98 6.69
CA SER A 198 -19.62 -7.48 6.79
C SER A 198 -20.61 -6.45 7.38
N GLY A 199 -20.11 -5.38 8.00
CA GLY A 199 -20.93 -4.32 8.61
C GLY A 199 -21.42 -4.62 10.03
N GLU A 200 -20.90 -5.67 10.67
CA GLU A 200 -21.15 -6.03 12.08
C GLU A 200 -20.47 -5.06 13.07
N LEU A 201 -19.35 -4.45 12.68
CA LEU A 201 -18.72 -3.33 13.39
C LEU A 201 -19.00 -2.03 12.63
N LYS A 202 -20.02 -1.27 13.06
CA LYS A 202 -20.23 0.12 12.61
C LYS A 202 -19.62 1.10 13.62
N LYS A 203 -18.86 2.06 13.07
CA LYS A 203 -18.22 3.24 13.70
C LYS A 203 -18.16 3.26 15.22
#